data_AF-A0A9X6Y7Q4-F1
#
_entry.id   AF-A0A9X6Y7Q4-F1
#
_cell.length_a   1.000
_cell.length_b   1.000
_cell.length_c   1.000
_cell.angle_alpha   90.00
_cell.angle_beta   90.00
_cell.angle_gamma   90.00
#
_symmetry.space_group_name_H-M   'P 1'
#
loop_
_entity.id
_entity.type
_entity.pdbx_description
1 polymer ?
#
loop_
_entity_poly.entity_id
_entity_poly.type
_entity_poly.pdbx_seq_one_letter_code
_entity_poly.pdbx_strand_id
1 'polypeptide(L)'
;MDNVLQLFRDALLISEPLYKDDEALWDKWNAYYKDVKEDNSKIVTSSYLSPSFSMLVQWLEKQQKRGISSLQIFTEINQYKEEIQEAIDLFIHQEFLKPIKGANEMESILLENDNQVKTNDYYEVNNSAVYYKLRDGIAKNQFDEDEETKIKSYPIETKDSNGLAQLSSHKDEDLRLTNIEEAARWNTLVDGVMSNMDDLTADCLDSITIQWLNEAKSPDEFIDFSYEQVLEMCSIPKAKANGVEYYRAEDKIKVAKRIAALASIFIYLNDENEVVVLNDRAEPGKHYEVKREIIKRLFVLDSVVLWRDKNTNEYMGIESCRIKPGSFLSSYLYGSSSTTALLSKKALEYNSYRHKYHKRLIRYLTWQWRIRQMFSNLSRPYSIGGDKGLLAVMDIKQNQKPNRIRDQLENVLMDLEREKVISHWEYENGLDEEQLTKKNWFKNYYSQLGIRILPPKELMNSMESLAKKKNTNVIQAETTVAKKESKPTSVDESEYLIREKIVFLHTKKSITMRELSEEIGISQPTLSRFYNQKTKRLSGVAKEKLNRWYKRQIIIDKM
;
A
#
# COMPACT_ATOMS: atom_id res chain seq x y z
N MET A 1 6.73 -27.17 4.84
CA MET A 1 7.17 -26.62 3.54
C MET A 1 6.98 -27.68 2.45
N ASP A 2 7.39 -28.94 2.69
CA ASP A 2 7.10 -30.10 1.81
C ASP A 2 5.60 -30.35 1.57
N ASN A 3 4.74 -29.96 2.52
CA ASN A 3 3.29 -30.15 2.42
C ASN A 3 2.64 -29.36 1.25
N VAL A 4 3.17 -28.18 0.90
CA VAL A 4 2.59 -27.33 -0.16
C VAL A 4 2.92 -27.88 -1.55
N LEU A 5 4.18 -28.31 -1.75
CA LEU A 5 4.59 -28.95 -3.00
C LEU A 5 3.83 -30.28 -3.21
N GLN A 6 3.57 -31.01 -2.12
CA GLN A 6 2.78 -32.23 -2.15
C GLN A 6 1.32 -31.95 -2.55
N LEU A 7 0.68 -30.92 -1.98
CA LEU A 7 -0.68 -30.51 -2.37
C LEU A 7 -0.78 -30.10 -3.85
N PHE A 8 0.21 -29.35 -4.35
CA PHE A 8 0.26 -28.97 -5.77
C PHE A 8 0.41 -30.19 -6.70
N ARG A 9 1.26 -31.14 -6.31
CA ARG A 9 1.43 -32.40 -7.05
C ARG A 9 0.16 -33.24 -7.03
N ASP A 10 -0.47 -33.37 -5.87
CA ASP A 10 -1.70 -34.13 -5.69
C ASP A 10 -2.87 -33.51 -6.48
N ALA A 11 -2.99 -32.19 -6.48
CA ALA A 11 -3.97 -31.46 -7.28
C ALA A 11 -3.77 -31.67 -8.78
N LEU A 12 -2.52 -31.69 -9.26
CA LEU A 12 -2.21 -31.99 -10.66
C LEU A 12 -2.59 -33.44 -11.04
N LEU A 13 -2.33 -34.41 -10.16
CA LEU A 13 -2.71 -35.81 -10.38
C LEU A 13 -4.23 -36.01 -10.42
N ILE A 14 -4.96 -35.33 -9.53
CA ILE A 14 -6.44 -35.39 -9.46
C ILE A 14 -7.09 -34.69 -10.66
N SER A 15 -6.46 -33.65 -11.20
CA SER A 15 -6.96 -32.95 -12.38
C SER A 15 -6.66 -33.65 -13.70
N GLU A 16 -5.64 -34.52 -13.76
CA GLU A 16 -5.29 -35.25 -14.99
C GLU A 16 -6.48 -35.99 -15.63
N PRO A 17 -7.26 -36.83 -14.93
CA PRO A 17 -8.41 -37.52 -15.53
C PRO A 17 -9.59 -36.60 -15.88
N LEU A 18 -9.60 -35.35 -15.39
CA LEU A 18 -10.72 -34.43 -15.56
C LEU A 18 -10.48 -33.36 -16.63
N TYR A 19 -9.25 -32.88 -16.78
CA TYR A 19 -8.94 -31.67 -17.54
C TYR A 19 -7.75 -31.81 -18.49
N LYS A 20 -7.14 -32.99 -18.62
CA LYS A 20 -6.01 -33.22 -19.54
C LYS A 20 -6.37 -32.97 -21.01
N ASP A 21 -7.63 -33.17 -21.38
CA ASP A 21 -8.12 -32.93 -22.75
C ASP A 21 -8.29 -31.44 -23.07
N ASP A 22 -8.26 -30.54 -22.07
CA ASP A 22 -8.19 -29.10 -22.27
C ASP A 22 -6.72 -28.64 -22.28
N GLU A 23 -6.10 -28.64 -23.46
CA GLU A 23 -4.68 -28.31 -23.64
C GLU A 23 -4.30 -26.96 -23.02
N ALA A 24 -5.14 -25.93 -23.15
CA ALA A 24 -4.83 -24.59 -22.70
C ALA A 24 -4.79 -24.50 -21.16
N LEU A 25 -5.75 -25.14 -20.50
CA LEU A 25 -5.83 -25.20 -19.05
C LEU A 25 -4.75 -26.13 -18.49
N TRP A 26 -4.58 -27.31 -19.09
CA TRP A 26 -3.60 -28.30 -18.67
C TRP A 26 -2.16 -27.78 -18.77
N ASP A 27 -1.80 -27.11 -19.85
CA ASP A 27 -0.46 -26.53 -20.05
C ASP A 27 -0.16 -25.45 -19.02
N LYS A 28 -1.13 -24.58 -18.73
CA LYS A 28 -0.96 -23.51 -17.75
C LYS A 28 -0.80 -24.06 -16.33
N TRP A 29 -1.58 -25.07 -15.95
CA TRP A 29 -1.47 -25.70 -14.63
C TRP A 29 -0.14 -26.43 -14.45
N ASN A 30 0.33 -27.13 -15.50
CA ASN A 30 1.65 -27.77 -15.49
C ASN A 30 2.80 -26.75 -15.42
N ALA A 31 2.71 -25.65 -16.16
CA ALA A 31 3.70 -24.58 -16.13
C ALA A 31 3.75 -23.91 -14.75
N TYR A 32 2.59 -23.68 -14.12
CA TYR A 32 2.50 -23.14 -12.77
C TYR A 32 3.09 -24.07 -11.72
N TYR A 33 2.77 -25.37 -11.78
CA TYR A 33 3.37 -26.38 -10.92
C TYR A 33 4.89 -26.42 -11.06
N LYS A 34 5.40 -26.39 -12.29
CA LYS A 34 6.84 -26.42 -12.57
C LYS A 34 7.56 -25.22 -11.97
N ASP A 35 6.98 -24.03 -12.09
CA ASP A 35 7.52 -22.80 -11.51
C ASP A 35 7.60 -22.89 -9.98
N VAL A 36 6.53 -23.34 -9.34
CA VAL A 36 6.48 -23.52 -7.87
C VAL A 36 7.45 -24.61 -7.40
N LYS A 37 7.67 -25.65 -8.21
CA LYS A 37 8.63 -26.72 -7.91
C LYS A 37 10.08 -26.26 -7.98
N GLU A 38 10.40 -25.35 -8.89
CA GLU A 38 11.75 -24.78 -9.01
C GLU A 38 12.05 -23.75 -7.92
N ASP A 39 11.05 -22.98 -7.48
CA ASP A 39 11.16 -21.99 -6.41
C ASP A 39 9.81 -21.82 -5.68
N ASN A 40 9.74 -22.27 -4.42
CA ASN A 40 8.52 -22.17 -3.61
C ASN A 40 8.04 -20.72 -3.38
N SER A 41 8.90 -19.70 -3.55
CA SER A 41 8.47 -18.30 -3.46
C SER A 41 7.61 -17.87 -4.65
N LYS A 42 7.60 -18.65 -5.74
CA LYS A 42 6.79 -18.42 -6.95
C LYS A 42 5.33 -18.81 -6.83
N ILE A 43 4.88 -19.32 -5.68
CA ILE A 43 3.44 -19.60 -5.45
C ILE A 43 2.58 -18.38 -5.79
N VAL A 44 3.07 -17.17 -5.51
CA VAL A 44 2.35 -15.90 -5.76
C VAL A 44 3.00 -15.02 -6.82
N THR A 45 4.19 -15.36 -7.32
CA THR A 45 4.95 -14.55 -8.28
C THR A 45 5.22 -15.26 -9.62
N SER A 46 4.75 -16.49 -9.81
CA SER A 46 4.86 -17.21 -11.09
C SER A 46 4.15 -16.45 -12.20
N SER A 47 4.80 -16.36 -13.38
CA SER A 47 4.18 -15.85 -14.60
C SER A 47 3.02 -16.71 -15.11
N TYR A 48 2.91 -17.95 -14.60
CA TYR A 48 1.87 -18.91 -14.93
C TYR A 48 0.80 -19.04 -13.85
N LEU A 49 0.76 -18.12 -12.87
CA LEU A 49 -0.23 -18.12 -11.80
C LEU A 49 -1.64 -18.39 -12.35
N SER A 50 -2.26 -19.45 -11.85
CA SER A 50 -3.57 -19.92 -12.29
C SER A 50 -4.55 -19.92 -11.12
N PRO A 51 -5.47 -18.92 -11.06
CA PRO A 51 -6.54 -18.89 -10.07
C PRO A 51 -7.37 -20.17 -9.99
N SER A 52 -7.69 -20.80 -11.13
CA SER A 52 -8.44 -22.06 -11.15
C SER A 52 -7.66 -23.20 -10.52
N PHE A 53 -6.36 -23.30 -10.79
CA PHE A 53 -5.50 -24.32 -10.16
C PHE A 53 -5.29 -24.06 -8.67
N SER A 54 -5.12 -22.79 -8.27
CA SER A 54 -5.02 -22.42 -6.86
C SER A 54 -6.29 -22.78 -6.09
N MET A 55 -7.48 -22.62 -6.71
CA MET A 55 -8.75 -23.04 -6.10
C MET A 55 -8.84 -24.55 -5.96
N LEU A 56 -8.38 -25.32 -6.95
CA LEU A 56 -8.30 -26.79 -6.86
C LEU A 56 -7.40 -27.24 -5.69
N VAL A 57 -6.24 -26.59 -5.51
CA VAL A 57 -5.33 -26.87 -4.39
C VAL A 57 -5.98 -26.56 -3.04
N GLN A 58 -6.74 -25.46 -2.95
CA GLN A 58 -7.47 -25.10 -1.72
C GLN A 58 -8.62 -26.08 -1.42
N TRP A 59 -9.35 -26.51 -2.45
CA TRP A 59 -10.36 -27.54 -2.31
C TRP A 59 -9.76 -28.84 -1.78
N LEU A 60 -8.63 -29.28 -2.33
CA LEU A 60 -7.89 -30.45 -1.86
C LEU A 60 -7.46 -30.32 -0.39
N GLU A 61 -6.91 -29.17 -0.01
CA GLU A 61 -6.50 -28.90 1.38
C GLU A 61 -7.69 -28.99 2.35
N LYS A 62 -8.87 -28.51 1.93
CA LYS A 62 -10.11 -28.59 2.72
C LYS A 62 -10.58 -30.04 2.91
N GLN A 63 -10.48 -30.89 1.89
CA GLN A 63 -10.85 -32.31 2.01
C GLN A 63 -9.85 -33.07 2.89
N GLN A 64 -8.55 -32.78 2.79
CA GLN A 64 -7.55 -33.36 3.69
C GLN A 64 -7.79 -32.98 5.15
N LYS A 65 -8.21 -31.73 5.43
CA LYS A 65 -8.61 -31.30 6.79
C LYS A 65 -9.85 -32.03 7.33
N ARG A 66 -10.69 -32.58 6.44
CA ARG A 66 -11.84 -33.43 6.79
C ARG A 66 -11.47 -34.92 6.94
N GLY A 67 -10.19 -35.27 6.78
CA GLY A 67 -9.69 -36.65 6.91
C GLY A 67 -9.73 -37.45 5.62
N ILE A 68 -10.05 -36.84 4.47
CA ILE A 68 -10.08 -37.50 3.16
C ILE A 68 -8.71 -37.38 2.50
N SER A 69 -8.08 -38.49 2.16
CA SER A 69 -6.76 -38.51 1.51
C SER A 69 -6.84 -38.21 0.01
N SER A 70 -5.77 -37.63 -0.56
CA SER A 70 -5.67 -37.40 -2.02
C SER A 70 -5.83 -38.70 -2.82
N LEU A 71 -5.38 -39.82 -2.26
CA LEU A 71 -5.49 -41.14 -2.90
C LEU A 71 -6.94 -41.63 -2.98
N GLN A 72 -7.74 -41.38 -1.93
CA GLN A 72 -9.19 -41.68 -1.95
C GLN A 72 -9.92 -40.83 -2.99
N ILE A 73 -9.63 -39.54 -3.05
CA ILE A 73 -10.22 -38.62 -4.05
C ILE A 73 -9.87 -39.09 -5.46
N PHE A 74 -8.62 -39.48 -5.70
CA PHE A 74 -8.18 -39.98 -7.00
C PHE A 74 -8.86 -41.31 -7.39
N THR A 75 -9.00 -42.26 -6.45
CA THR A 75 -9.67 -43.55 -6.74
C THR A 75 -11.17 -43.40 -6.97
N GLU A 76 -11.79 -42.41 -6.35
CA GLU A 76 -13.24 -42.14 -6.43
C GLU A 76 -13.55 -40.85 -7.19
N ILE A 77 -12.70 -40.48 -8.16
CA ILE A 77 -12.76 -39.17 -8.83
C ILE A 77 -14.13 -38.85 -9.43
N ASN A 78 -14.88 -39.87 -9.88
CA ASN A 78 -16.22 -39.70 -10.43
C ASN A 78 -17.24 -39.19 -9.39
N GLN A 79 -17.06 -39.49 -8.10
CA GLN A 79 -17.93 -39.00 -7.03
C GLN A 79 -17.64 -37.54 -6.67
N TYR A 80 -16.38 -37.12 -6.81
CA TYR A 80 -15.95 -35.75 -6.50
C TYR A 80 -15.96 -34.83 -7.72
N LYS A 81 -16.22 -35.35 -8.92
CA LYS A 81 -16.16 -34.60 -10.18
C LYS A 81 -17.06 -33.36 -10.16
N GLU A 82 -18.33 -33.52 -9.77
CA GLU A 82 -19.29 -32.41 -9.71
C GLU A 82 -18.88 -31.37 -8.65
N GLU A 83 -18.42 -31.82 -7.47
CA GLU A 83 -17.94 -30.92 -6.40
C GLU A 83 -16.68 -30.15 -6.82
N ILE A 84 -15.75 -30.80 -7.53
CA ILE A 84 -14.55 -30.17 -8.07
C ILE A 84 -14.94 -29.14 -9.13
N GLN A 85 -15.84 -29.49 -10.06
CA GLN A 85 -16.34 -28.58 -11.09
C GLN A 85 -17.02 -27.36 -10.48
N GLU A 86 -17.96 -27.53 -9.53
CA GLU A 86 -18.59 -26.39 -8.84
C GLU A 86 -17.57 -25.48 -8.14
N ALA A 87 -16.51 -26.06 -7.57
CA ALA A 87 -15.48 -25.29 -6.88
C ALA A 87 -14.61 -24.45 -7.82
N ILE A 88 -14.35 -24.92 -9.06
CA ILE A 88 -13.33 -24.31 -9.93
C ILE A 88 -13.88 -23.74 -11.25
N ASP A 89 -15.09 -24.09 -11.69
CA ASP A 89 -15.66 -23.70 -12.99
C ASP A 89 -15.77 -22.17 -13.15
N LEU A 90 -16.19 -21.46 -12.10
CA LEU A 90 -16.22 -19.99 -12.13
C LEU A 90 -14.84 -19.40 -12.39
N PHE A 91 -13.79 -20.01 -11.83
CA PHE A 91 -12.41 -19.56 -12.00
C PHE A 91 -11.86 -19.96 -13.37
N ILE A 92 -12.19 -21.16 -13.87
CA ILE A 92 -11.87 -21.59 -15.25
C ILE A 92 -12.49 -20.60 -16.25
N HIS A 93 -13.77 -20.26 -16.07
CA HIS A 93 -14.47 -19.31 -16.94
C HIS A 93 -13.83 -17.91 -16.90
N GLN A 94 -13.48 -17.40 -15.72
CA GLN A 94 -12.81 -16.10 -15.59
C GLN A 94 -11.39 -16.11 -16.16
N GLU A 95 -10.69 -17.24 -16.09
CA GLU A 95 -9.30 -17.36 -16.48
C GLU A 95 -9.10 -17.64 -17.97
N PHE A 96 -10.04 -18.34 -18.63
CA PHE A 96 -9.87 -18.84 -20.00
C PHE A 96 -10.92 -18.38 -21.03
N LEU A 97 -12.00 -17.67 -20.66
CA LEU A 97 -12.93 -17.14 -21.67
C LEU A 97 -12.38 -15.89 -22.39
N LYS A 98 -12.08 -16.06 -23.68
CA LYS A 98 -12.13 -14.98 -24.69
C LYS A 98 -13.61 -14.68 -25.02
N PRO A 99 -13.97 -13.43 -25.39
CA PRO A 99 -15.34 -13.08 -25.74
C PRO A 99 -15.81 -13.95 -26.91
N ILE A 100 -16.91 -14.68 -26.71
CA ILE A 100 -17.54 -15.52 -27.71
C ILE A 100 -18.08 -14.60 -28.81
N LYS A 101 -17.40 -14.54 -29.95
CA LYS A 101 -18.01 -14.12 -31.23
C LYS A 101 -18.92 -15.26 -31.69
N GLY A 102 -20.18 -15.23 -31.27
CA GLY A 102 -21.24 -16.02 -31.88
C GLY A 102 -21.91 -15.20 -32.97
N ALA A 103 -21.73 -15.61 -34.22
CA ALA A 103 -22.55 -15.13 -35.33
C ALA A 103 -23.98 -15.66 -35.16
N ASN A 104 -24.95 -14.75 -35.05
CA ASN A 104 -26.16 -14.78 -35.85
C ASN A 104 -26.91 -13.44 -35.74
N GLU A 105 -27.30 -12.96 -36.91
CA GLU A 105 -27.99 -11.73 -37.20
C GLU A 105 -29.37 -11.69 -36.51
N MET A 106 -29.69 -10.59 -35.81
CA MET A 106 -30.81 -9.70 -36.16
C MET A 106 -30.92 -8.56 -35.14
N GLU A 107 -31.16 -7.39 -35.71
CA GLU A 107 -31.72 -6.17 -35.13
C GLU A 107 -30.87 -5.32 -34.18
N SER A 108 -30.37 -4.26 -34.82
CA SER A 108 -29.96 -2.98 -34.24
C SER A 108 -30.88 -2.51 -33.12
N ILE A 109 -30.41 -2.66 -31.90
CA ILE A 109 -30.72 -1.72 -30.82
C ILE A 109 -29.43 -0.99 -30.53
N LEU A 110 -29.48 0.34 -30.71
CA LEU A 110 -28.44 1.27 -30.29
C LEU A 110 -28.18 1.08 -28.79
N LEU A 111 -27.25 0.19 -28.45
CA LEU A 111 -26.61 0.18 -27.16
C LEU A 111 -25.40 1.09 -27.29
N GLU A 112 -25.57 2.30 -26.76
CA GLU A 112 -24.48 3.20 -26.44
C GLU A 112 -23.34 2.42 -25.77
N ASN A 113 -22.11 2.78 -26.13
CA ASN A 113 -20.87 2.19 -25.61
C ASN A 113 -20.82 2.18 -24.07
N ASP A 114 -21.32 1.12 -23.44
CA ASP A 114 -21.25 0.91 -21.98
C ASP A 114 -19.93 0.23 -21.53
N ASN A 115 -18.92 0.20 -22.42
CA ASN A 115 -17.58 -0.31 -22.15
C ASN A 115 -16.55 0.77 -21.81
N GLN A 116 -16.97 2.03 -21.59
CA GLN A 116 -16.21 2.94 -20.74
C GLN A 116 -16.63 2.66 -19.29
N VAL A 117 -15.97 1.68 -18.67
CA VAL A 117 -16.02 1.46 -17.22
C VAL A 117 -15.94 2.83 -16.54
N LYS A 118 -16.92 3.15 -15.67
CA LYS A 118 -16.96 4.36 -14.85
C LYS A 118 -15.74 4.43 -13.92
N THR A 119 -14.57 4.75 -14.47
CA THR A 119 -13.37 5.16 -13.72
C THR A 119 -13.55 6.54 -13.08
N ASN A 120 -14.70 7.18 -13.29
CA ASN A 120 -14.94 8.56 -12.91
C ASN A 120 -15.46 8.71 -11.46
N ASP A 121 -15.68 7.64 -10.69
CA ASP A 121 -16.21 7.72 -9.31
C ASP A 121 -15.17 7.38 -8.23
N TYR A 122 -13.92 7.08 -8.64
CA TYR A 122 -12.83 6.73 -7.74
C TYR A 122 -11.54 7.48 -8.07
N TYR A 123 -10.72 7.73 -7.05
CA TYR A 123 -9.37 8.24 -7.15
C TYR A 123 -8.35 7.13 -6.86
N GLU A 124 -7.28 7.07 -7.65
CA GLU A 124 -6.12 6.26 -7.29
C GLU A 124 -5.38 6.92 -6.13
N VAL A 125 -5.20 6.17 -5.04
CA VAL A 125 -4.50 6.65 -3.84
C VAL A 125 -3.49 5.63 -3.36
N ASN A 126 -2.57 6.08 -2.52
CA ASN A 126 -1.64 5.21 -1.83
C ASN A 126 -2.32 4.32 -0.79
N ASN A 127 -1.83 3.10 -0.65
CA ASN A 127 -2.33 2.10 0.28
C ASN A 127 -1.30 1.64 1.33
N SER A 128 -0.18 2.33 1.46
CA SER A 128 0.81 1.98 2.50
C SER A 128 0.22 2.20 3.90
N ALA A 129 0.62 1.35 4.85
CA ALA A 129 0.22 1.51 6.25
C ALA A 129 0.68 2.87 6.81
N VAL A 130 1.87 3.32 6.39
CA VAL A 130 2.44 4.64 6.71
C VAL A 130 1.51 5.76 6.28
N TYR A 131 1.06 5.76 5.02
CA TYR A 131 0.16 6.78 4.49
C TYR A 131 -1.18 6.78 5.22
N TYR A 132 -1.78 5.61 5.45
CA TYR A 132 -3.02 5.51 6.22
C TYR A 132 -2.86 6.09 7.63
N LYS A 133 -1.79 5.74 8.34
CA LYS A 133 -1.51 6.21 9.70
C LYS A 133 -1.32 7.71 9.77
N LEU A 134 -0.51 8.27 8.87
CA LEU A 134 -0.31 9.72 8.81
C LEU A 134 -1.64 10.44 8.56
N ARG A 135 -2.42 9.97 7.59
CA ARG A 135 -3.74 10.55 7.28
C ARG A 135 -4.71 10.45 8.46
N ASP A 136 -4.72 9.32 9.18
CA ASP A 136 -5.58 9.12 10.36
C ASP A 136 -5.16 10.04 11.52
N GLY A 137 -3.86 10.17 11.78
CA GLY A 137 -3.31 11.06 12.80
C GLY A 137 -3.64 12.54 12.54
N ILE A 138 -3.54 12.98 11.27
CA ILE A 138 -3.95 14.33 10.83
C ILE A 138 -5.45 14.53 11.02
N ALA A 139 -6.28 13.62 10.52
CA ALA A 139 -7.74 13.77 10.60
C ALA A 139 -8.28 13.83 12.03
N LYS A 140 -7.63 13.13 12.97
CA LYS A 140 -8.01 13.04 14.37
C LYS A 140 -7.27 14.01 15.29
N ASN A 141 -6.36 14.83 14.76
CA ASN A 141 -5.51 15.74 15.52
C ASN A 141 -4.72 15.03 16.64
N GLN A 142 -4.07 13.91 16.33
CA GLN A 142 -3.34 13.07 17.30
C GLN A 142 -1.88 13.50 17.53
N PHE A 143 -1.53 14.74 17.18
CA PHE A 143 -0.19 15.25 17.41
C PHE A 143 -0.10 15.74 18.86
N ASP A 144 0.57 14.97 19.70
CA ASP A 144 0.71 15.23 21.13
C ASP A 144 1.91 16.15 21.38
N GLU A 145 1.73 17.11 22.28
CA GLU A 145 2.79 18.05 22.68
C GLU A 145 3.71 17.38 23.69
N ASP A 146 5.00 17.32 23.36
CA ASP A 146 6.03 16.83 24.26
C ASP A 146 6.27 17.81 25.42
N GLU A 147 6.27 17.32 26.66
CA GLU A 147 6.31 18.16 27.87
C GLU A 147 7.61 18.98 28.00
N GLU A 148 8.73 18.49 27.45
CA GLU A 148 10.04 19.16 27.55
C GLU A 148 10.29 20.11 26.38
N THR A 149 10.02 19.66 25.15
CA THR A 149 10.36 20.38 23.92
C THR A 149 9.23 21.27 23.41
N LYS A 150 7.98 21.06 23.89
CA LYS A 150 6.74 21.68 23.36
C LYS A 150 6.50 21.42 21.88
N ILE A 151 7.20 20.44 21.31
CA ILE A 151 7.05 20.04 19.91
C ILE A 151 5.91 19.04 19.84
N LYS A 152 5.01 19.25 18.88
CA LYS A 152 3.91 18.34 18.62
C LYS A 152 4.34 17.23 17.68
N SER A 153 4.12 15.98 18.09
CA SER A 153 4.56 14.82 17.33
C SER A 153 3.56 13.69 17.31
N TYR A 154 3.63 12.85 16.27
CA TYR A 154 2.79 11.68 16.08
C TYR A 154 3.64 10.49 15.63
N PRO A 155 3.68 9.39 16.42
CA PRO A 155 4.44 8.20 16.05
C PRO A 155 3.76 7.45 14.90
N ILE A 156 4.50 7.25 13.81
CA ILE A 156 4.13 6.41 12.68
C ILE A 156 4.77 5.03 12.88
N GLU A 157 4.09 4.19 13.64
CA GLU A 157 4.51 2.81 13.88
C GLU A 157 3.81 1.84 12.92
N THR A 158 4.62 1.14 12.14
CA THR A 158 4.16 0.04 11.27
C THR A 158 5.07 -1.17 11.47
N LYS A 159 4.72 -2.32 10.88
CA LYS A 159 5.57 -3.52 10.99
C LYS A 159 6.95 -3.35 10.37
N ASP A 160 7.05 -2.52 9.33
CA ASP A 160 8.22 -2.44 8.45
C ASP A 160 8.94 -1.08 8.54
N SER A 161 8.34 -0.09 9.21
CA SER A 161 8.93 1.23 9.40
C SER A 161 8.42 1.90 10.67
N ASN A 162 9.34 2.52 11.40
CA ASN A 162 9.05 3.41 12.51
C ASN A 162 9.53 4.82 12.16
N GLY A 163 8.61 5.77 12.16
CA GLY A 163 8.91 7.18 11.99
C GLY A 163 8.16 8.02 13.01
N LEU A 164 8.57 9.27 13.14
CA LEU A 164 7.93 10.26 14.00
C LEU A 164 7.58 11.46 13.13
N ALA A 165 6.30 11.68 12.89
CA ALA A 165 5.86 12.91 12.25
C ALA A 165 5.88 14.02 13.29
N GLN A 166 6.71 15.04 13.09
CA GLN A 166 6.77 16.20 13.97
C GLN A 166 6.30 17.44 13.22
N LEU A 167 5.55 18.26 13.92
CA LEU A 167 5.19 19.60 13.47
C LEU A 167 6.36 20.50 13.84
N SER A 168 7.02 21.06 12.84
CA SER A 168 8.16 21.93 13.09
C SER A 168 8.07 23.21 12.27
N SER A 169 8.39 24.32 12.92
CA SER A 169 8.59 25.63 12.32
C SER A 169 10.06 25.88 11.97
N HIS A 170 10.84 24.81 11.72
CA HIS A 170 12.21 24.90 11.18
C HIS A 170 12.24 25.97 10.10
N LYS A 171 13.28 26.82 10.12
CA LYS A 171 13.45 27.89 9.13
C LYS A 171 13.24 27.31 7.74
N ASP A 172 12.13 27.67 7.13
CA ASP A 172 11.66 27.01 5.93
C ASP A 172 12.47 27.54 4.74
N GLU A 173 13.61 26.91 4.47
CA GLU A 173 14.51 27.29 3.38
C GLU A 173 13.79 27.26 2.02
N ASP A 174 12.77 26.41 1.87
CA ASP A 174 12.01 26.21 0.63
C ASP A 174 11.08 27.40 0.34
N LEU A 175 10.50 28.03 1.38
CA LEU A 175 9.70 29.25 1.21
C LEU A 175 10.53 30.48 0.85
N ARG A 176 11.87 30.36 0.86
CA ARG A 176 12.83 31.46 0.61
C ARG A 176 12.40 32.75 1.30
N LEU A 177 11.91 32.65 2.55
CA LEU A 177 11.53 33.81 3.34
C LEU A 177 12.80 34.58 3.69
N THR A 178 13.16 35.54 2.84
CA THR A 178 14.45 36.24 2.86
C THR A 178 14.64 37.12 4.09
N ASN A 179 13.59 37.40 4.86
CA ASN A 179 13.62 38.27 6.04
C ASN A 179 13.19 37.52 7.32
N ILE A 180 13.92 37.74 8.42
CA ILE A 180 13.66 37.18 9.75
C ILE A 180 12.22 37.49 10.22
N GLU A 181 11.71 38.68 9.92
CA GLU A 181 10.33 39.03 10.29
C GLU A 181 9.27 38.26 9.49
N GLU A 182 9.56 37.95 8.22
CA GLU A 182 8.66 37.14 7.39
C GLU A 182 8.64 35.69 7.85
N ALA A 183 9.79 35.15 8.24
CA ALA A 183 9.88 33.84 8.87
C ALA A 183 9.11 33.79 10.21
N ALA A 184 9.21 34.83 11.04
CA ALA A 184 8.47 34.91 12.31
C ALA A 184 6.94 34.97 12.09
N ARG A 185 6.48 35.75 11.10
CA ARG A 185 5.04 35.82 10.74
C ARG A 185 4.54 34.50 10.15
N TRP A 186 5.35 33.82 9.36
CA TRP A 186 5.02 32.49 8.83
C TRP A 186 4.88 31.47 9.96
N ASN A 187 5.85 31.44 10.88
CA ASN A 187 5.80 30.56 12.04
C ASN A 187 4.56 30.81 12.90
N THR A 188 4.14 32.07 13.05
CA THR A 188 2.89 32.42 13.75
C THR A 188 1.65 31.82 13.08
N LEU A 189 1.56 31.86 11.75
CA LEU A 189 0.49 31.19 11.02
C LEU A 189 0.55 29.68 11.20
N VAL A 190 1.75 29.09 11.04
CA VAL A 190 1.95 27.64 11.16
C VAL A 190 1.56 27.16 12.55
N ASP A 191 2.06 27.77 13.61
CA ASP A 191 1.73 27.41 15.00
C ASP A 191 0.22 27.50 15.27
N GLY A 192 -0.44 28.52 14.73
CA GLY A 192 -1.90 28.68 14.80
C GLY A 192 -2.66 27.53 14.14
N VAL A 193 -2.24 27.08 12.96
CA VAL A 193 -2.92 26.00 12.23
C VAL A 193 -2.54 24.62 12.77
N MET A 194 -1.30 24.42 13.22
CA MET A 194 -0.79 23.17 13.80
C MET A 194 -1.52 22.75 15.06
N SER A 195 -2.16 23.69 15.75
CA SER A 195 -2.98 23.38 16.93
C SER A 195 -4.29 22.64 16.61
N ASN A 196 -4.78 22.67 15.37
CA ASN A 196 -6.13 22.25 15.00
C ASN A 196 -6.18 21.56 13.63
N MET A 197 -5.45 20.44 13.45
CA MET A 197 -5.66 19.61 12.26
C MET A 197 -7.03 18.93 12.30
N ASP A 198 -7.61 18.70 11.12
CA ASP A 198 -8.93 18.11 10.99
C ASP A 198 -9.07 17.28 9.71
N ASP A 199 -10.27 16.73 9.50
CA ASP A 199 -10.59 15.96 8.30
C ASP A 199 -10.40 16.77 7.00
N LEU A 200 -10.47 18.11 7.03
CA LEU A 200 -10.17 18.96 5.87
C LEU A 200 -8.66 19.06 5.62
N THR A 201 -7.82 19.04 6.67
CA THR A 201 -6.37 18.89 6.50
C THR A 201 -6.03 17.55 5.85
N ALA A 202 -6.71 16.47 6.26
CA ALA A 202 -6.58 15.17 5.60
C ALA A 202 -7.10 15.18 4.15
N ASP A 203 -8.17 15.93 3.85
CA ASP A 203 -8.65 16.13 2.48
C ASP A 203 -7.62 16.88 1.61
N CYS A 204 -6.89 17.85 2.18
CA CYS A 204 -5.79 18.53 1.48
C CYS A 204 -4.66 17.56 1.16
N LEU A 205 -4.27 16.68 2.10
CA LEU A 205 -3.27 15.64 1.88
C LEU A 205 -3.68 14.69 0.74
N ASP A 206 -4.90 14.17 0.80
CA ASP A 206 -5.45 13.30 -0.25
C ASP A 206 -5.48 14.06 -1.60
N SER A 207 -5.93 15.32 -1.63
CA SER A 207 -6.00 16.11 -2.87
C SER A 207 -4.64 16.34 -3.51
N ILE A 208 -3.63 16.77 -2.74
CA ILE A 208 -2.26 16.97 -3.24
C ILE A 208 -1.69 15.67 -3.79
N THR A 209 -1.83 14.57 -3.05
CA THR A 209 -1.25 13.28 -3.47
C THR A 209 -1.97 12.69 -4.68
N ILE A 210 -3.30 12.81 -4.77
CA ILE A 210 -4.08 12.38 -5.93
C ILE A 210 -3.68 13.17 -7.18
N GLN A 211 -3.58 14.49 -7.08
CA GLN A 211 -3.18 15.32 -8.23
C GLN A 211 -1.75 15.02 -8.67
N TRP A 212 -0.84 14.89 -7.70
CA TRP A 212 0.53 14.53 -8.02
C TRP A 212 0.63 13.15 -8.68
N LEU A 213 -0.12 12.15 -8.22
CA LEU A 213 -0.17 10.83 -8.86
C LEU A 213 -0.73 10.87 -10.29
N ASN A 214 -1.63 11.80 -10.59
CA ASN A 214 -2.23 11.95 -11.92
C ASN A 214 -1.34 12.71 -12.91
N GLU A 215 -0.58 13.70 -12.43
CA GLU A 215 0.20 14.60 -13.28
C GLU A 215 1.69 14.26 -13.36
N ALA A 216 2.28 13.73 -12.28
CA ALA A 216 3.72 13.49 -12.21
C ALA A 216 4.14 12.29 -13.06
N LYS A 217 5.22 12.48 -13.83
CA LYS A 217 5.87 11.46 -14.67
C LYS A 217 7.12 10.89 -14.01
N SER A 218 7.55 11.46 -12.89
CA SER A 218 8.69 10.99 -12.12
C SER A 218 8.54 11.31 -10.62
N PRO A 219 9.23 10.58 -9.73
CA PRO A 219 9.19 10.81 -8.27
C PRO A 219 9.59 12.22 -7.82
N ASP A 220 10.37 12.93 -8.64
CA ASP A 220 10.96 14.22 -8.28
C ASP A 220 10.29 15.42 -8.95
N GLU A 221 9.24 15.19 -9.73
CA GLU A 221 8.55 16.24 -10.48
C GLU A 221 7.63 17.08 -9.59
N PHE A 222 7.67 18.39 -9.82
CA PHE A 222 6.80 19.37 -9.18
C PHE A 222 5.57 19.64 -10.05
N ILE A 223 4.39 19.62 -9.43
CA ILE A 223 3.12 19.98 -10.07
C ILE A 223 2.66 21.37 -9.59
N ASP A 224 1.84 22.05 -10.39
CA ASP A 224 1.18 23.28 -9.98
C ASP A 224 -0.05 22.95 -9.14
N PHE A 225 -0.14 23.50 -7.93
CA PHE A 225 -1.22 23.21 -7.00
C PHE A 225 -1.72 24.48 -6.32
N SER A 226 -3.04 24.60 -6.14
CA SER A 226 -3.66 25.73 -5.44
C SER A 226 -4.83 25.28 -4.56
N TYR A 227 -5.33 26.20 -3.75
CA TYR A 227 -6.53 25.96 -2.94
C TYR A 227 -7.77 25.60 -3.77
N GLU A 228 -7.86 26.03 -5.04
CA GLU A 228 -9.03 25.80 -5.89
C GLU A 228 -9.25 24.32 -6.18
N GLN A 229 -8.16 23.59 -6.41
CA GLN A 229 -8.18 22.15 -6.63
C GLN A 229 -8.78 21.39 -5.43
N VAL A 230 -8.43 21.76 -4.20
CA VAL A 230 -9.02 21.14 -3.00
C VAL A 230 -10.51 21.46 -2.90
N LEU A 231 -10.90 22.72 -3.13
CA LEU A 231 -12.30 23.14 -3.04
C LEU A 231 -13.17 22.41 -4.06
N GLU A 232 -12.65 22.21 -5.27
CA GLU A 232 -13.32 21.45 -6.34
C GLU A 232 -13.44 19.97 -5.97
N MET A 233 -12.35 19.31 -5.57
CA MET A 233 -12.37 17.89 -5.18
C MET A 233 -13.26 17.63 -3.96
N CYS A 234 -13.36 18.59 -3.05
CA CYS A 234 -14.25 18.52 -1.88
C CYS A 234 -15.70 18.94 -2.18
N SER A 235 -16.03 19.26 -3.44
CA SER A 235 -17.37 19.71 -3.86
C SER A 235 -17.93 20.85 -3.01
N ILE A 236 -17.07 21.82 -2.64
CA ILE A 236 -17.50 22.99 -1.87
C ILE A 236 -18.42 23.85 -2.75
N PRO A 237 -19.62 24.25 -2.26
CA PRO A 237 -20.56 24.99 -3.09
C PRO A 237 -20.04 26.40 -3.41
N LYS A 238 -20.12 26.78 -4.70
CA LYS A 238 -19.85 28.15 -5.14
C LYS A 238 -21.04 29.06 -4.83
N ALA A 239 -20.75 30.27 -4.37
CA ALA A 239 -21.74 31.35 -4.28
C ALA A 239 -21.94 32.00 -5.66
N LYS A 240 -23.13 32.55 -5.90
CA LYS A 240 -23.47 33.28 -7.13
C LYS A 240 -23.73 34.74 -6.79
N ALA A 241 -23.00 35.65 -7.43
CA ALA A 241 -23.30 37.08 -7.41
C ALA A 241 -23.05 37.66 -8.80
N ASN A 242 -23.96 38.50 -9.28
CA ASN A 242 -23.86 39.18 -10.59
C ASN A 242 -23.55 38.23 -11.77
N GLY A 243 -24.09 37.00 -11.75
CA GLY A 243 -23.87 36.01 -12.80
C GLY A 243 -22.52 35.29 -12.75
N VAL A 244 -21.65 35.60 -11.78
CA VAL A 244 -20.35 34.95 -11.59
C VAL A 244 -20.41 34.00 -10.40
N GLU A 245 -19.94 32.77 -10.61
CA GLU A 245 -19.75 31.78 -9.56
C GLU A 245 -18.38 31.93 -8.91
N TYR A 246 -18.33 31.96 -7.57
CA TYR A 246 -17.08 32.11 -6.83
C TYR A 246 -17.10 31.34 -5.51
N TYR A 247 -15.93 30.91 -5.03
CA TYR A 247 -15.80 30.37 -3.67
C TYR A 247 -15.77 31.51 -2.65
N ARG A 248 -16.40 31.31 -1.49
CA ARG A 248 -16.40 32.31 -0.41
C ARG A 248 -14.99 32.48 0.14
N ALA A 249 -14.62 33.72 0.49
CA ALA A 249 -13.29 34.02 1.02
C ALA A 249 -12.93 33.16 2.25
N GLU A 250 -13.90 32.88 3.12
CA GLU A 250 -13.71 32.01 4.27
C GLU A 250 -13.27 30.59 3.90
N ASP A 251 -13.86 30.01 2.84
CA ASP A 251 -13.54 28.65 2.41
C ASP A 251 -12.16 28.60 1.76
N LYS A 252 -11.82 29.63 0.97
CA LYS A 252 -10.49 29.80 0.39
C LYS A 252 -9.40 29.88 1.46
N ILE A 253 -9.58 30.76 2.44
CA ILE A 253 -8.61 30.95 3.54
C ILE A 253 -8.49 29.69 4.39
N LYS A 254 -9.59 28.97 4.66
CA LYS A 254 -9.56 27.70 5.40
C LYS A 254 -8.67 26.67 4.73
N VAL A 255 -8.77 26.51 3.41
CA VAL A 255 -7.92 25.56 2.66
C VAL A 255 -6.48 26.05 2.61
N ALA A 256 -6.25 27.33 2.29
CA ALA A 256 -4.92 27.91 2.21
C ALA A 256 -4.10 27.73 3.51
N LYS A 257 -4.75 27.87 4.66
CA LYS A 257 -4.15 27.59 5.99
C LYS A 257 -3.73 26.13 6.15
N ARG A 258 -4.54 25.19 5.67
CA ARG A 258 -4.28 23.75 5.81
C ARG A 258 -3.19 23.26 4.88
N ILE A 259 -3.08 23.84 3.68
CA ILE A 259 -1.93 23.61 2.78
C ILE A 259 -0.64 24.07 3.47
N ALA A 260 -0.65 25.26 4.08
CA ALA A 260 0.49 25.74 4.87
C ALA A 260 0.85 24.78 6.02
N ALA A 261 -0.13 24.27 6.75
CA ALA A 261 0.14 23.29 7.81
C ALA A 261 0.79 22.01 7.28
N LEU A 262 0.30 21.44 6.18
CA LEU A 262 0.89 20.24 5.59
C LEU A 262 2.35 20.46 5.14
N ALA A 263 2.68 21.65 4.65
CA ALA A 263 4.05 22.00 4.24
C ALA A 263 5.03 21.97 5.42
N SER A 264 4.58 22.34 6.62
CA SER A 264 5.38 22.36 7.86
C SER A 264 5.41 21.03 8.64
N ILE A 265 4.93 19.93 8.04
CA ILE A 265 5.10 18.59 8.64
C ILE A 265 6.46 18.03 8.21
N PHE A 266 7.28 17.69 9.21
CA PHE A 266 8.53 16.98 9.05
C PHE A 266 8.39 15.55 9.54
N ILE A 267 9.05 14.62 8.85
CA ILE A 267 9.09 13.21 9.17
C ILE A 267 10.50 12.88 9.61
N TYR A 268 10.63 12.53 10.87
CA TYR A 268 11.85 12.08 11.51
C TYR A 268 11.88 10.56 11.44
N LEU A 269 12.89 10.00 10.80
CA LEU A 269 13.05 8.56 10.66
C LEU A 269 14.04 8.08 11.71
N ASN A 270 13.59 7.15 12.55
CA ASN A 270 14.41 6.52 13.55
C ASN A 270 15.07 5.29 12.93
N ASP A 271 16.22 5.48 12.29
CA ASP A 271 17.09 4.36 11.93
C ASP A 271 17.83 3.92 13.22
N GLU A 272 17.19 3.05 13.99
CA GLU A 272 17.74 2.22 15.08
C GLU A 272 18.76 2.86 16.07
N ASN A 273 18.72 4.17 16.33
CA ASN A 273 19.76 4.84 17.12
C ASN A 273 21.17 4.48 16.59
N GLU A 274 21.42 4.58 15.28
CA GLU A 274 22.78 4.40 14.74
C GLU A 274 23.70 5.45 15.39
N VAL A 275 24.52 4.99 16.33
CA VAL A 275 25.56 5.80 16.96
C VAL A 275 26.73 5.83 15.99
N VAL A 276 26.83 6.91 15.24
CA VAL A 276 27.98 7.17 14.38
C VAL A 276 29.12 7.65 15.27
N VAL A 277 30.22 6.91 15.27
CA VAL A 277 31.45 7.37 15.91
C VAL A 277 32.18 8.25 14.91
N LEU A 278 32.34 9.54 15.22
CA LEU A 278 32.92 10.52 14.28
C LEU A 278 34.45 10.43 14.14
N ASN A 279 35.12 9.65 15.00
CA ASN A 279 36.58 9.53 14.96
C ASN A 279 36.99 8.34 14.08
N ASP A 280 37.99 8.56 13.23
CA ASP A 280 38.68 7.48 12.54
C ASP A 280 39.42 6.59 13.55
N ARG A 281 39.45 5.27 13.30
CA ARG A 281 40.08 4.25 14.18
C ARG A 281 41.57 4.50 14.49
N ALA A 282 42.20 5.46 13.83
CA ALA A 282 43.60 5.82 13.96
C ALA A 282 43.87 7.01 14.90
N GLU A 283 42.84 7.76 15.34
CA GLU A 283 43.02 8.91 16.24
C GLU A 283 42.95 8.47 17.72
N PRO A 284 44.04 8.62 18.50
CA PRO A 284 44.00 8.35 19.93
C PRO A 284 43.30 9.51 20.66
N GLY A 285 42.10 9.26 21.19
CA GLY A 285 41.30 10.29 21.88
C GLY A 285 39.92 9.82 22.34
N LYS A 286 39.11 10.78 22.83
CA LYS A 286 37.74 10.56 23.31
C LYS A 286 36.83 10.29 22.10
N HIS A 287 36.16 9.13 22.08
CA HIS A 287 35.23 8.77 21.00
C HIS A 287 33.99 9.68 21.06
N TYR A 288 33.69 10.37 19.96
CA TYR A 288 32.46 11.13 19.81
C TYR A 288 31.39 10.24 19.19
N GLU A 289 30.55 9.69 20.05
CA GLU A 289 29.35 8.94 19.70
C GLU A 289 28.21 9.92 19.42
N VAL A 290 27.76 10.03 18.18
CA VAL A 290 26.61 10.87 17.80
C VAL A 290 25.47 10.03 17.27
N LYS A 291 24.24 10.36 17.67
CA LYS A 291 23.05 9.73 17.11
C LYS A 291 22.78 10.32 15.73
N ARG A 292 22.62 9.46 14.73
CA ARG A 292 22.16 9.87 13.40
C ARG A 292 20.63 10.01 13.41
N GLU A 293 20.14 11.17 13.00
CA GLU A 293 18.72 11.44 12.83
C GLU A 293 18.48 11.91 11.39
N ILE A 294 17.58 11.24 10.68
CA ILE A 294 17.24 11.59 9.30
C ILE A 294 15.91 12.34 9.31
N ILE A 295 15.97 13.62 8.93
CA ILE A 295 14.80 14.49 8.83
C ILE A 295 14.42 14.61 7.35
N LYS A 296 13.15 14.32 7.04
CA LYS A 296 12.57 14.48 5.70
C LYS A 296 11.33 15.37 5.79
N ARG A 297 10.99 16.09 4.73
CA ARG A 297 9.72 16.84 4.66
C ARG A 297 8.59 15.94 4.18
N LEU A 298 7.36 16.26 4.60
CA LEU A 298 6.17 15.64 4.00
C LEU A 298 5.97 16.12 2.56
N PHE A 299 6.09 17.43 2.33
CA PHE A 299 6.03 18.07 1.02
C PHE A 299 7.21 19.03 0.83
N VAL A 300 7.68 19.13 -0.41
CA VAL A 300 8.67 20.12 -0.85
C VAL A 300 7.95 21.13 -1.71
N LEU A 301 8.14 22.41 -1.43
CA LEU A 301 7.51 23.52 -2.14
C LEU A 301 8.53 24.27 -3.01
N ASP A 302 8.04 24.81 -4.12
CA ASP A 302 8.73 25.77 -4.98
C ASP A 302 7.70 26.82 -5.45
N SER A 303 8.17 28.00 -5.86
CA SER A 303 7.33 29.07 -6.44
C SER A 303 6.03 29.34 -5.65
N VAL A 304 6.16 29.60 -4.35
CA VAL A 304 5.02 29.73 -3.44
C VAL A 304 4.42 31.14 -3.48
N VAL A 305 3.10 31.20 -3.63
CA VAL A 305 2.30 32.43 -3.54
C VAL A 305 1.53 32.43 -2.23
N LEU A 306 1.78 33.45 -1.40
CA LEU A 306 1.20 33.59 -0.07
C LEU A 306 0.18 34.74 -0.03
N TRP A 307 -0.94 34.52 0.66
CA TRP A 307 -1.86 35.61 0.98
C TRP A 307 -1.46 36.31 2.27
N ARG A 308 -1.64 37.64 2.27
CA ARG A 308 -1.49 38.49 3.45
C ARG A 308 -2.75 39.29 3.69
N ASP A 309 -3.12 39.46 4.95
CA ASP A 309 -4.17 40.41 5.32
C ASP A 309 -3.69 41.83 5.01
N LYS A 310 -4.54 42.62 4.35
CA LYS A 310 -4.15 43.98 3.90
C LYS A 310 -3.91 44.95 5.07
N ASN A 311 -4.58 44.74 6.20
CA ASN A 311 -4.56 45.64 7.34
C ASN A 311 -3.52 45.22 8.37
N THR A 312 -3.41 43.91 8.67
CA THR A 312 -2.45 43.40 9.66
C THR A 312 -1.12 42.98 9.05
N ASN A 313 -1.06 42.81 7.72
CA ASN A 313 0.08 42.27 6.99
C ASN A 313 0.51 40.86 7.46
N GLU A 314 -0.37 40.16 8.17
CA GLU A 314 -0.17 38.78 8.61
C GLU A 314 -0.42 37.80 7.46
N TYR A 315 0.34 36.70 7.43
CA TYR A 315 0.08 35.64 6.47
C TYR A 315 -1.25 34.96 6.75
N MET A 316 -2.00 34.68 5.69
CA MET A 316 -3.31 34.03 5.75
C MET A 316 -3.27 32.58 5.26
N GLY A 317 -2.27 32.19 4.46
CA GLY A 317 -2.07 30.82 3.97
C GLY A 317 -1.37 30.79 2.61
N ILE A 318 -1.18 29.58 2.07
CA ILE A 318 -0.67 29.36 0.72
C ILE A 318 -1.84 29.44 -0.28
N GLU A 319 -1.77 30.38 -1.21
CA GLU A 319 -2.71 30.46 -2.33
C GLU A 319 -2.42 29.34 -3.35
N SER A 320 -1.20 29.35 -3.86
CA SER A 320 -0.73 28.42 -4.88
C SER A 320 0.76 28.17 -4.71
N CYS A 321 1.23 27.02 -5.18
CA CYS A 321 2.63 26.65 -5.14
C CYS A 321 2.92 25.59 -6.20
N ARG A 322 4.19 25.42 -6.51
CA ARG A 322 4.69 24.18 -7.08
C ARG A 322 4.99 23.22 -5.94
N ILE A 323 4.44 22.01 -5.99
CA ILE A 323 4.53 21.06 -4.88
C ILE A 323 4.93 19.68 -5.38
N LYS A 324 5.74 18.99 -4.57
CA LYS A 324 5.94 17.55 -4.70
C LYS A 324 5.97 16.86 -3.32
N PRO A 325 5.57 15.59 -3.22
CA PRO A 325 5.82 14.76 -2.05
C PRO A 325 7.31 14.72 -1.72
N GLY A 326 7.66 14.82 -0.45
CA GLY A 326 9.05 14.67 -0.01
C GLY A 326 9.58 13.25 -0.26
N SER A 327 10.89 13.06 -0.13
CA SER A 327 11.56 11.77 -0.38
C SER A 327 11.07 10.63 0.53
N PHE A 328 10.43 10.96 1.65
CA PHE A 328 9.75 10.00 2.50
C PHE A 328 8.48 9.45 1.83
N LEU A 329 7.61 10.34 1.35
CA LEU A 329 6.30 9.97 0.83
C LEU A 329 6.36 9.50 -0.62
N SER A 330 7.19 10.14 -1.45
CA SER A 330 7.35 9.79 -2.88
C SER A 330 7.77 8.33 -3.11
N SER A 331 8.58 7.75 -2.23
CA SER A 331 8.96 6.32 -2.31
C SER A 331 7.77 5.39 -2.12
N TYR A 332 6.75 5.80 -1.35
CA TYR A 332 5.50 5.05 -1.24
C TYR A 332 4.55 5.36 -2.38
N LEU A 333 4.55 6.58 -2.92
CA LEU A 333 3.63 6.98 -3.99
C LEU A 333 4.04 6.44 -5.37
N TYR A 334 5.34 6.32 -5.64
CA TYR A 334 5.89 6.00 -6.95
C TYR A 334 6.85 4.80 -6.89
N GLY A 335 6.91 3.99 -7.95
CA GLY A 335 7.85 2.85 -8.07
C GLY A 335 7.36 1.52 -7.47
N SER A 336 8.29 0.60 -7.19
CA SER A 336 7.99 -0.79 -6.78
C SER A 336 7.37 -0.92 -5.39
N SER A 337 7.60 0.06 -4.51
CA SER A 337 6.97 0.19 -3.20
C SER A 337 5.57 0.84 -3.27
N SER A 338 5.14 1.28 -4.46
CA SER A 338 3.82 1.87 -4.63
C SER A 338 2.72 0.83 -4.57
N THR A 339 1.97 0.84 -3.48
CA THR A 339 0.69 0.13 -3.39
C THR A 339 -0.41 1.14 -3.66
N THR A 340 -1.17 0.93 -4.73
CA THR A 340 -2.35 1.74 -5.02
C THR A 340 -3.63 1.04 -4.59
N ALA A 341 -4.59 1.85 -4.15
CA ALA A 341 -5.96 1.50 -3.90
C ALA A 341 -6.88 2.52 -4.59
N LEU A 342 -8.17 2.22 -4.66
CA LEU A 342 -9.20 3.08 -5.21
C LEU A 342 -10.02 3.66 -4.06
N LEU A 343 -9.91 4.97 -3.87
CA LEU A 343 -10.69 5.74 -2.91
C LEU A 343 -11.94 6.27 -3.60
N SER A 344 -13.13 6.05 -3.02
CA SER A 344 -14.35 6.67 -3.56
C SER A 344 -14.24 8.20 -3.53
N LYS A 345 -14.66 8.89 -4.61
CA LYS A 345 -14.74 10.36 -4.65
C LYS A 345 -15.54 10.94 -3.48
N LYS A 346 -16.56 10.20 -3.01
CA LYS A 346 -17.37 10.55 -1.83
C LYS A 346 -16.53 10.84 -0.59
N ALA A 347 -15.37 10.20 -0.44
CA ALA A 347 -14.46 10.48 0.67
C ALA A 347 -14.04 11.96 0.73
N LEU A 348 -13.92 12.64 -0.41
CA LEU A 348 -13.62 14.07 -0.49
C LEU A 348 -14.88 14.92 -0.56
N GLU A 349 -15.91 14.51 -1.31
CA GLU A 349 -17.17 15.25 -1.48
C GLU A 349 -17.98 15.42 -0.19
N TYR A 350 -17.85 14.48 0.75
CA TYR A 350 -18.50 14.62 2.04
C TYR A 350 -18.03 15.90 2.75
N ASN A 351 -18.92 16.60 3.43
CA ASN A 351 -18.52 17.74 4.25
C ASN A 351 -17.60 17.30 5.41
N SER A 352 -16.39 17.85 5.50
CA SER A 352 -15.36 17.50 6.49
C SER A 352 -15.79 17.66 7.95
N TYR A 353 -16.72 18.58 8.24
CA TYR A 353 -17.23 18.78 9.59
C TYR A 353 -18.41 17.85 9.90
N ARG A 354 -19.44 17.84 9.04
CA ARG A 354 -20.69 17.10 9.29
C ARG A 354 -20.54 15.60 9.11
N HIS A 355 -19.71 15.16 8.17
CA HIS A 355 -19.56 13.77 7.76
C HIS A 355 -18.16 13.23 8.05
N LYS A 356 -17.48 13.75 9.09
CA LYS A 356 -16.14 13.29 9.49
C LYS A 356 -16.08 11.76 9.70
N TYR A 357 -17.13 11.19 10.26
CA TYR A 357 -17.23 9.77 10.53
C TYR A 357 -17.26 8.94 9.24
N HIS A 358 -18.02 9.40 8.23
CA HIS A 358 -18.05 8.80 6.89
C HIS A 358 -16.66 8.86 6.25
N LYS A 359 -16.01 10.03 6.25
CA LYS A 359 -14.66 10.19 5.66
C LYS A 359 -13.64 9.24 6.27
N ARG A 360 -13.55 9.20 7.60
CA ARG A 360 -12.62 8.34 8.34
C ARG A 360 -12.87 6.87 8.04
N LEU A 361 -14.14 6.45 8.03
CA LEU A 361 -14.51 5.07 7.73
C LEU A 361 -14.17 4.69 6.29
N ILE A 362 -14.49 5.52 5.29
CA ILE A 362 -14.17 5.25 3.87
C ILE A 362 -12.66 5.11 3.67
N ARG A 363 -11.88 6.01 4.28
CA ARG A 363 -10.41 5.97 4.24
C ARG A 363 -9.85 4.68 4.82
N TYR A 364 -10.40 4.20 5.93
CA TYR A 364 -10.03 2.94 6.55
C TYR A 364 -10.45 1.73 5.73
N LEU A 365 -11.69 1.71 5.22
CA LEU A 365 -12.21 0.64 4.38
C LEU A 365 -11.40 0.49 3.10
N THR A 366 -11.05 1.60 2.44
CA THR A 366 -10.17 1.61 1.26
C THR A 366 -8.86 0.89 1.55
N TRP A 367 -8.23 1.22 2.68
CA TRP A 367 -6.99 0.60 3.12
C TRP A 367 -7.15 -0.90 3.42
N GLN A 368 -8.20 -1.24 4.17
CA GLN A 368 -8.48 -2.61 4.59
C GLN A 368 -8.90 -3.53 3.46
N TRP A 369 -9.74 -3.06 2.53
CA TRP A 369 -10.16 -3.88 1.40
C TRP A 369 -9.00 -4.22 0.50
N ARG A 370 -8.06 -3.29 0.28
CA ARG A 370 -6.87 -3.60 -0.51
C ARG A 370 -6.02 -4.68 0.16
N ILE A 371 -5.82 -4.62 1.48
CA ILE A 371 -5.15 -5.68 2.24
C ILE A 371 -5.93 -7.00 2.14
N ARG A 372 -7.24 -6.97 2.39
CA ARG A 372 -8.09 -8.16 2.43
C ARG A 372 -8.26 -8.83 1.08
N GLN A 373 -8.24 -8.06 -0.01
CA GLN A 373 -8.24 -8.58 -1.38
C GLN A 373 -6.97 -9.39 -1.65
N MET A 374 -5.79 -8.89 -1.23
CA MET A 374 -4.53 -9.63 -1.37
C MET A 374 -4.57 -10.99 -0.65
N PHE A 375 -5.34 -11.09 0.44
CA PHE A 375 -5.47 -12.31 1.22
C PHE A 375 -6.81 -13.05 1.02
N SER A 376 -7.60 -12.68 0.00
CA SER A 376 -8.91 -13.29 -0.31
C SER A 376 -9.89 -13.36 0.88
N ASN A 377 -9.88 -12.36 1.76
CA ASN A 377 -10.61 -12.34 3.04
C ASN A 377 -11.55 -11.11 3.15
N LEU A 378 -12.22 -10.73 2.06
CA LEU A 378 -13.07 -9.55 2.03
C LEU A 378 -14.31 -9.65 2.91
N SER A 379 -14.85 -10.86 3.10
CA SER A 379 -16.02 -11.13 3.94
C SER A 379 -15.73 -11.17 5.45
N ARG A 380 -14.46 -11.02 5.87
CA ARG A 380 -14.09 -11.07 7.28
C ARG A 380 -14.82 -9.97 8.07
N PRO A 381 -15.40 -10.26 9.25
CA PRO A 381 -16.00 -9.23 10.09
C PRO A 381 -14.96 -8.20 10.59
N TYR A 382 -15.40 -6.96 10.76
CA TYR A 382 -14.70 -5.90 11.49
C TYR A 382 -15.21 -5.86 12.93
N SER A 383 -14.32 -5.71 13.92
CA SER A 383 -14.75 -5.53 15.30
C SER A 383 -15.40 -4.16 15.49
N ILE A 384 -16.49 -4.08 16.25
CA ILE A 384 -17.11 -2.80 16.61
C ILE A 384 -16.24 -2.05 17.62
N GLY A 385 -15.94 -2.70 18.76
CA GLY A 385 -15.16 -2.14 19.85
C GLY A 385 -13.65 -2.42 19.78
N GLY A 386 -12.94 -1.91 20.78
CA GLY A 386 -11.49 -2.01 20.93
C GLY A 386 -10.71 -0.96 20.13
N ASP A 387 -9.41 -0.85 20.39
CA ASP A 387 -8.53 0.19 19.85
C ASP A 387 -8.39 0.13 18.31
N LYS A 388 -8.70 -1.03 17.72
CA LYS A 388 -8.67 -1.26 16.27
C LYS A 388 -10.08 -1.44 15.66
N GLY A 389 -11.13 -1.27 16.45
CA GLY A 389 -12.52 -1.42 16.01
C GLY A 389 -13.05 -0.21 15.27
N LEU A 390 -14.21 -0.37 14.64
CA LEU A 390 -14.87 0.68 13.84
C LEU A 390 -15.12 1.96 14.65
N LEU A 391 -15.48 1.83 15.93
CA LEU A 391 -15.70 3.01 16.78
C LEU A 391 -14.42 3.83 16.99
N ALA A 392 -13.27 3.17 17.15
CA ALA A 392 -11.97 3.83 17.29
C ALA A 392 -11.48 4.41 15.95
N VAL A 393 -11.73 3.71 14.84
CA VAL A 393 -11.45 4.20 13.48
C VAL A 393 -12.20 5.50 13.22
N MET A 394 -13.48 5.56 13.55
CA MET A 394 -14.32 6.74 13.37
C MET A 394 -14.05 7.82 14.43
N ASP A 395 -13.39 7.45 15.52
CA ASP A 395 -13.17 8.32 16.69
C ASP A 395 -14.53 8.82 17.26
N ILE A 396 -15.43 7.85 17.46
CA ILE A 396 -16.68 8.05 18.19
C ILE A 396 -16.38 7.96 19.69
N LYS A 397 -16.66 9.04 20.42
CA LYS A 397 -16.45 9.09 21.87
C LYS A 397 -17.42 8.12 22.57
N GLN A 398 -16.86 7.13 23.27
CA GLN A 398 -17.64 6.11 23.98
C GLN A 398 -18.21 6.57 25.33
N ASN A 399 -18.08 7.86 25.68
CA ASN A 399 -18.63 8.45 26.90
C ASN A 399 -20.12 8.85 26.75
N GLN A 400 -20.72 8.61 25.59
CA GLN A 400 -22.13 8.94 25.31
C GLN A 400 -23.06 7.78 25.64
N LYS A 401 -24.38 8.02 25.58
CA LYS A 401 -25.38 6.97 25.76
C LYS A 401 -25.16 5.84 24.73
N PRO A 402 -25.13 4.56 25.14
CA PRO A 402 -24.92 3.42 24.25
C PRO A 402 -25.79 3.39 22.99
N ASN A 403 -27.09 3.70 23.10
CA ASN A 403 -27.99 3.75 21.94
C ASN A 403 -27.50 4.77 20.91
N ARG A 404 -27.06 5.95 21.35
CA ARG A 404 -26.56 7.00 20.46
C ARG A 404 -25.29 6.58 19.73
N ILE A 405 -24.41 5.82 20.39
CA ILE A 405 -23.19 5.28 19.77
C ILE A 405 -23.55 4.28 18.68
N ARG A 406 -24.48 3.36 18.98
CA ARG A 406 -25.00 2.40 18.01
C ARG A 406 -25.65 3.11 16.82
N ASP A 407 -26.62 4.00 17.08
CA ASP A 407 -27.34 4.74 16.05
C ASP A 407 -26.35 5.52 15.16
N GLN A 408 -25.30 6.09 15.74
CA GLN A 408 -24.30 6.82 14.97
C GLN A 408 -23.49 5.92 14.04
N LEU A 409 -23.07 4.73 14.49
CA LEU A 409 -22.39 3.76 13.64
C LEU A 409 -23.31 3.24 12.54
N GLU A 410 -24.53 2.82 12.89
CA GLU A 410 -25.52 2.28 11.96
C GLU A 410 -25.92 3.31 10.91
N ASN A 411 -26.20 4.55 11.30
CA ASN A 411 -26.55 5.62 10.36
C ASN A 411 -25.42 5.88 9.35
N VAL A 412 -24.16 5.89 9.79
CA VAL A 412 -23.04 6.04 8.86
C VAL A 412 -22.99 4.88 7.86
N LEU A 413 -23.14 3.64 8.33
CA LEU A 413 -23.14 2.47 7.44
C LEU A 413 -24.31 2.49 6.46
N MET A 414 -25.52 2.84 6.93
CA MET A 414 -26.71 2.99 6.08
C MET A 414 -26.52 4.10 5.04
N ASP A 415 -25.93 5.23 5.41
CA ASP A 415 -25.63 6.32 4.47
C ASP A 415 -24.65 5.86 3.38
N LEU A 416 -23.57 5.19 3.79
CA LEU A 416 -22.57 4.67 2.85
C LEU A 416 -23.14 3.61 1.90
N GLU A 417 -24.05 2.76 2.38
CA GLU A 417 -24.72 1.75 1.55
C GLU A 417 -25.70 2.41 0.57
N ARG A 418 -26.52 3.36 1.06
CA ARG A 418 -27.47 4.12 0.24
C ARG A 418 -26.78 4.91 -0.87
N GLU A 419 -25.62 5.48 -0.57
CA GLU A 419 -24.79 6.23 -1.53
C GLU A 419 -23.85 5.32 -2.36
N LYS A 420 -23.97 3.99 -2.23
CA LYS A 420 -23.20 2.97 -2.97
C LYS A 420 -21.68 3.05 -2.76
N VAL A 421 -21.25 3.66 -1.66
CA VAL A 421 -19.83 3.68 -1.25
C VAL A 421 -19.41 2.31 -0.71
N ILE A 422 -20.34 1.63 -0.04
CA ILE A 422 -20.27 0.18 0.27
C ILE A 422 -21.40 -0.54 -0.47
N SER A 423 -21.24 -1.82 -0.77
CA SER A 423 -22.32 -2.59 -1.40
C SER A 423 -23.33 -3.11 -0.39
N HIS A 424 -22.84 -3.53 0.78
CA HIS A 424 -23.67 -4.11 1.83
C HIS A 424 -22.96 -4.11 3.18
N TRP A 425 -23.73 -4.04 4.28
CA TRP A 425 -23.25 -4.33 5.62
C TRP A 425 -24.26 -5.18 6.43
N GLU A 426 -23.73 -6.04 7.29
CA GLU A 426 -24.54 -6.88 8.19
C GLU A 426 -23.78 -7.22 9.49
N TYR A 427 -24.51 -7.52 10.56
CA TYR A 427 -23.94 -8.12 11.76
C TYR A 427 -23.61 -9.59 11.49
N GLU A 428 -22.40 -10.04 11.87
CA GLU A 428 -21.91 -11.39 11.53
C GLU A 428 -22.82 -12.53 11.99
N ASN A 429 -23.40 -12.42 13.18
CA ASN A 429 -24.30 -13.42 13.77
C ASN A 429 -25.72 -12.86 13.96
N GLY A 430 -26.08 -11.79 13.25
CA GLY A 430 -27.29 -11.01 13.51
C GLY A 430 -27.22 -10.19 14.81
N LEU A 431 -28.31 -9.48 15.09
CA LEU A 431 -28.47 -8.67 16.30
C LEU A 431 -29.55 -9.30 17.20
N ASP A 432 -29.17 -9.69 18.41
CA ASP A 432 -30.08 -10.21 19.43
C ASP A 432 -30.63 -9.04 20.25
N GLU A 433 -31.87 -8.64 19.95
CA GLU A 433 -32.53 -7.51 20.60
C GLU A 433 -32.76 -7.71 22.10
N GLU A 434 -32.86 -8.95 22.57
CA GLU A 434 -33.04 -9.23 24.00
C GLU A 434 -31.79 -8.85 24.81
N GLN A 435 -30.59 -9.03 24.24
CA GLN A 435 -29.35 -8.62 24.91
C GLN A 435 -29.26 -7.11 25.11
N LEU A 436 -29.87 -6.32 24.21
CA LEU A 436 -29.84 -4.86 24.25
C LEU A 436 -30.65 -4.28 25.43
N THR A 437 -31.51 -5.08 26.05
CA THR A 437 -32.26 -4.70 27.25
C THR A 437 -31.50 -4.96 28.55
N LYS A 438 -30.40 -5.73 28.51
CA LYS A 438 -29.62 -6.11 29.69
C LYS A 438 -28.72 -4.97 30.18
N LYS A 439 -28.40 -4.98 31.47
CA LYS A 439 -27.45 -4.03 32.06
C LYS A 439 -26.08 -4.18 31.40
N ASN A 440 -25.44 -3.05 31.06
CA ASN A 440 -24.11 -3.00 30.43
C ASN A 440 -24.02 -3.76 29.08
N TRP A 441 -25.12 -3.90 28.35
CA TRP A 441 -25.18 -4.57 27.05
C TRP A 441 -24.12 -4.05 26.06
N PHE A 442 -23.81 -2.75 26.11
CA PHE A 442 -22.83 -2.15 25.21
C PHE A 442 -21.46 -2.85 25.30
N LYS A 443 -20.91 -2.94 26.51
CA LYS A 443 -19.57 -3.52 26.72
C LYS A 443 -19.56 -5.04 26.61
N ASN A 444 -20.62 -5.68 27.10
CA ASN A 444 -20.68 -7.13 27.23
C ASN A 444 -21.17 -7.85 25.97
N TYR A 445 -21.87 -7.14 25.08
CA TYR A 445 -22.46 -7.71 23.88
C TYR A 445 -22.07 -6.90 22.64
N TYR A 446 -22.57 -5.66 22.51
CA TYR A 446 -22.47 -4.90 21.26
C TYR A 446 -21.04 -4.63 20.82
N SER A 447 -20.18 -4.18 21.72
CA SER A 447 -18.77 -3.89 21.40
C SER A 447 -17.96 -5.13 21.00
N GLN A 448 -18.46 -6.34 21.28
CA GLN A 448 -17.82 -7.61 20.94
C GLN A 448 -18.31 -8.17 19.60
N LEU A 449 -19.36 -7.58 19.01
CA LEU A 449 -19.89 -8.02 17.73
C LEU A 449 -18.93 -7.70 16.58
N GLY A 450 -19.07 -8.51 15.53
CA GLY A 450 -18.47 -8.30 14.23
C GLY A 450 -19.47 -7.73 13.23
N ILE A 451 -19.05 -6.77 12.40
CA ILE A 451 -19.82 -6.26 11.25
C ILE A 451 -19.09 -6.64 9.98
N ARG A 452 -19.77 -7.28 9.04
CA ARG A 452 -19.26 -7.49 7.67
C ARG A 452 -19.61 -6.27 6.84
N ILE A 453 -18.62 -5.73 6.12
CA ILE A 453 -18.77 -4.56 5.25
C ILE A 453 -18.13 -4.89 3.90
N LEU A 454 -18.94 -4.97 2.85
CA LEU A 454 -18.51 -5.41 1.53
C LEU A 454 -18.22 -4.21 0.59
N PRO A 455 -17.14 -4.28 -0.21
CA PRO A 455 -16.86 -3.25 -1.21
C PRO A 455 -17.89 -3.26 -2.34
N PRO A 456 -18.08 -2.14 -3.05
CA PRO A 456 -18.85 -2.10 -4.29
C PRO A 456 -18.26 -3.06 -5.35
N LYS A 457 -19.13 -3.70 -6.15
CA LYS A 457 -18.70 -4.60 -7.24
C LYS A 457 -17.78 -3.88 -8.26
N GLU A 458 -18.05 -2.59 -8.49
CA GLU A 458 -17.26 -1.74 -9.39
C GLU A 458 -15.82 -1.58 -8.91
N LEU A 459 -15.61 -1.43 -7.59
CA LEU A 459 -14.29 -1.31 -6.98
C LEU A 459 -13.49 -2.63 -7.11
N MET A 460 -14.16 -3.77 -6.98
CA MET A 460 -13.54 -5.09 -7.14
C MET A 460 -12.98 -5.29 -8.55
N ASN A 461 -13.79 -5.00 -9.58
CA ASN A 461 -13.41 -5.18 -10.99
C ASN A 461 -12.32 -4.19 -11.42
N SER A 462 -12.39 -2.95 -10.94
CA SER A 462 -11.43 -1.89 -11.30
C SER A 462 -10.06 -2.08 -10.64
N MET A 463 -9.98 -2.54 -9.39
CA MET A 463 -8.70 -2.85 -8.74
C MET A 463 -7.92 -3.98 -9.44
N GLU A 464 -8.61 -4.99 -9.97
CA GLU A 464 -7.97 -6.06 -10.75
C GLU A 464 -7.36 -5.55 -12.06
N SER A 465 -8.02 -4.57 -12.70
CA SER A 465 -7.52 -3.93 -13.91
C SER A 465 -6.29 -3.06 -13.66
N LEU A 466 -6.21 -2.36 -12.51
CA LEU A 466 -5.05 -1.53 -12.13
C LEU A 466 -3.79 -2.38 -11.89
N ALA A 467 -3.95 -3.55 -11.27
CA ALA A 467 -2.85 -4.51 -11.12
C ALA A 467 -2.29 -4.95 -12.48
N LYS A 468 -3.16 -5.13 -13.48
CA LYS A 468 -2.76 -5.49 -14.86
C LYS A 468 -2.14 -4.31 -15.63
N LYS A 469 -2.65 -3.09 -15.47
CA LYS A 469 -2.20 -1.87 -16.18
C LYS A 469 -0.79 -1.42 -15.76
N LYS A 470 -0.47 -1.51 -14.45
CA LYS A 470 0.89 -1.21 -13.97
C LYS A 470 1.94 -2.21 -14.46
N ASN A 471 1.61 -3.49 -14.51
CA ASN A 471 2.51 -4.49 -15.10
C ASN A 471 2.80 -4.20 -16.57
N THR A 472 1.82 -3.71 -17.31
CA THR A 472 1.98 -3.38 -18.74
C THR A 472 2.87 -2.15 -18.95
N ASN A 473 2.79 -1.13 -18.08
CA ASN A 473 3.63 0.07 -18.16
C ASN A 473 5.09 -0.20 -17.72
N VAL A 474 5.32 -1.11 -16.77
CA VAL A 474 6.68 -1.56 -16.41
C VAL A 474 7.29 -2.34 -17.57
N ILE A 475 6.52 -3.24 -18.20
CA ILE A 475 6.96 -3.98 -19.39
C ILE A 475 7.20 -3.05 -20.59
N GLN A 476 6.41 -1.98 -20.77
CA GLN A 476 6.60 -0.98 -21.83
C GLN A 476 7.80 -0.05 -21.59
N ALA A 477 8.07 0.35 -20.35
CA ALA A 477 9.28 1.10 -20.00
C ALA A 477 10.56 0.25 -20.16
N GLU A 478 10.48 -1.06 -19.87
CA GLU A 478 11.56 -2.02 -20.09
C GLU A 478 11.73 -2.41 -21.57
N THR A 479 10.69 -2.35 -22.42
CA THR A 479 10.84 -2.67 -23.86
C THR A 479 11.47 -1.55 -24.68
N THR A 480 11.54 -0.31 -24.17
CA THR A 480 12.26 0.78 -24.86
C THR A 480 13.76 0.82 -24.58
N VAL A 481 14.28 0.04 -23.62
CA VAL A 481 15.71 -0.02 -23.34
C VAL A 481 16.19 -1.48 -23.33
N ALA A 482 16.95 -1.82 -24.37
CA ALA A 482 17.71 -3.05 -24.58
C ALA A 482 16.98 -4.26 -25.21
N LYS A 483 16.95 -4.25 -26.55
CA LYS A 483 17.21 -5.49 -27.31
C LYS A 483 18.65 -5.95 -26.98
N LYS A 484 18.77 -6.93 -26.09
CA LYS A 484 19.88 -7.89 -26.11
C LYS A 484 19.30 -9.27 -25.83
N GLU A 485 19.36 -10.11 -26.85
CA GLU A 485 18.93 -11.50 -26.85
C GLU A 485 19.60 -12.27 -25.70
N SER A 486 18.80 -12.80 -24.77
CA SER A 486 19.27 -13.77 -23.79
C SER A 486 19.08 -15.18 -24.34
N LYS A 487 20.18 -15.80 -24.78
CA LYS A 487 20.29 -17.26 -24.87
C LYS A 487 20.35 -17.87 -23.46
N PRO A 488 19.91 -19.13 -23.26
CA PRO A 488 19.86 -19.76 -21.95
C PRO A 488 21.28 -20.01 -21.42
N THR A 489 21.61 -19.36 -20.31
CA THR A 489 22.91 -19.42 -19.64
C THR A 489 23.14 -20.79 -19.00
N SER A 490 24.20 -21.47 -19.44
CA SER A 490 24.62 -22.76 -18.89
C SER A 490 25.15 -22.63 -17.44
N VAL A 491 25.12 -23.74 -16.69
CA VAL A 491 25.51 -23.82 -15.26
C VAL A 491 26.94 -23.32 -14.99
N ASP A 492 27.82 -23.34 -16.00
CA ASP A 492 29.23 -22.91 -15.89
C ASP A 492 29.42 -21.38 -15.86
N GLU A 493 28.55 -20.60 -16.50
CA GLU A 493 28.66 -19.12 -16.50
C GLU A 493 28.39 -18.53 -15.11
N SER A 494 27.51 -19.16 -14.32
CA SER A 494 27.20 -18.72 -12.95
C SER A 494 28.41 -18.82 -12.01
N GLU A 495 29.23 -19.85 -12.13
CA GLU A 495 30.40 -20.03 -11.26
C GLU A 495 31.57 -19.14 -11.66
N TYR A 496 31.67 -18.79 -12.95
CA TYR A 496 32.67 -17.84 -13.44
C TYR A 496 32.45 -16.44 -12.86
N LEU A 497 31.21 -15.93 -12.92
CA LEU A 497 30.87 -14.61 -12.40
C LEU A 497 31.13 -14.45 -10.89
N ILE A 498 30.85 -15.51 -10.12
CA ILE A 498 31.12 -15.53 -8.68
C ILE A 498 32.64 -15.49 -8.43
N ARG A 499 33.43 -16.26 -9.21
CA ARG A 499 34.89 -16.24 -9.10
C ARG A 499 35.47 -14.87 -9.42
N GLU A 500 35.03 -14.21 -10.49
CA GLU A 500 35.51 -12.87 -10.84
C GLU A 500 35.26 -11.86 -9.71
N LYS A 501 34.08 -11.92 -9.08
CA LYS A 501 33.77 -11.02 -7.95
C LYS A 501 34.64 -11.30 -6.73
N ILE A 502 34.93 -12.56 -6.43
CA ILE A 502 35.86 -12.95 -5.36
C ILE A 502 37.28 -12.47 -5.66
N VAL A 503 37.74 -12.61 -6.91
CA VAL A 503 39.06 -12.09 -7.35
C VAL A 503 39.12 -10.59 -7.14
N PHE A 504 38.11 -9.85 -7.58
CA PHE A 504 38.03 -8.40 -7.40
C PHE A 504 38.13 -7.99 -5.93
N LEU A 505 37.37 -8.63 -5.04
CA LEU A 505 37.40 -8.31 -3.60
C LEU A 505 38.75 -8.65 -2.94
N HIS A 506 39.34 -9.80 -3.30
CA HIS A 506 40.60 -10.24 -2.71
C HIS A 506 41.81 -9.41 -3.18
N THR A 507 41.84 -8.98 -4.45
CA THR A 507 42.98 -8.24 -5.02
C THR A 507 42.83 -6.73 -5.00
N LYS A 508 41.62 -6.17 -5.20
CA LYS A 508 41.42 -4.70 -5.21
C LYS A 508 40.97 -4.13 -3.87
N LYS A 509 40.26 -4.89 -3.03
CA LYS A 509 39.84 -4.44 -1.69
C LYS A 509 40.68 -5.04 -0.56
N SER A 510 41.73 -5.79 -0.89
CA SER A 510 42.67 -6.43 0.06
C SER A 510 42.00 -7.27 1.15
N ILE A 511 40.83 -7.84 0.89
CA ILE A 511 40.11 -8.71 1.82
C ILE A 511 40.73 -10.09 1.77
N THR A 512 41.03 -10.69 2.92
CA THR A 512 41.69 -12.01 2.97
C THR A 512 40.74 -13.14 2.59
N MET A 513 41.27 -14.24 2.05
CA MET A 513 40.47 -15.45 1.79
C MET A 513 39.80 -16.02 3.05
N ARG A 514 40.35 -15.74 4.24
CA ARG A 514 39.76 -16.17 5.51
C ARG A 514 38.48 -15.39 5.79
N GLU A 515 38.54 -14.07 5.70
CA GLU A 515 37.37 -13.19 5.90
C GLU A 515 36.27 -13.47 4.87
N LEU A 516 36.63 -13.63 3.59
CA LEU A 516 35.65 -14.00 2.55
C LEU A 516 35.02 -15.36 2.82
N SER A 517 35.77 -16.32 3.36
CA SER A 517 35.23 -17.64 3.69
C SER A 517 34.26 -17.60 4.87
N GLU A 518 34.53 -16.75 5.87
CA GLU A 518 33.64 -16.51 7.00
C GLU A 518 32.36 -15.79 6.55
N GLU A 519 32.48 -14.78 5.68
CA GLU A 519 31.33 -14.04 5.13
C GLU A 519 30.42 -14.92 4.25
N ILE A 520 31.00 -15.77 3.40
CA ILE A 520 30.25 -16.70 2.54
C ILE A 520 29.69 -17.88 3.37
N GLY A 521 30.27 -18.16 4.54
CA GLY A 521 29.90 -19.27 5.40
C GLY A 521 30.32 -20.64 4.85
N ILE A 522 31.46 -20.71 4.17
CA ILE A 522 32.11 -21.96 3.70
C ILE A 522 33.54 -22.05 4.24
N SER A 523 34.12 -23.25 4.32
CA SER A 523 35.47 -23.37 4.86
C SER A 523 36.52 -22.75 3.93
N GLN A 524 37.53 -22.10 4.52
CA GLN A 524 38.63 -21.45 3.81
C GLN A 524 39.33 -22.36 2.76
N PRO A 525 39.57 -23.67 3.03
CA PRO A 525 40.10 -24.57 2.01
C PRO A 525 39.14 -24.81 0.83
N THR A 526 37.82 -24.77 1.07
CA THR A 526 36.79 -24.94 0.03
C THR A 526 36.71 -23.72 -0.88
N LEU A 527 36.72 -22.51 -0.28
CA LEU A 527 36.76 -21.26 -1.04
C LEU A 527 38.05 -21.13 -1.84
N SER A 528 39.20 -21.47 -1.24
CA SER A 528 40.51 -21.43 -1.90
C SER A 528 40.59 -22.41 -3.09
N ARG A 529 40.02 -23.61 -2.98
CA ARG A 529 39.95 -24.57 -4.10
C ARG A 529 39.02 -24.06 -5.21
N PHE A 530 37.88 -23.45 -4.85
CA PHE A 530 36.96 -22.84 -5.81
C PHE A 530 37.60 -21.67 -6.56
N TYR A 531 38.29 -20.79 -5.83
CA TYR A 531 39.05 -19.66 -6.34
C TYR A 531 40.13 -20.09 -7.34
N ASN A 532 40.93 -21.11 -6.99
CA ASN A 532 42.03 -21.61 -7.82
C ASN A 532 41.58 -22.59 -8.92
N GLN A 533 40.28 -22.77 -9.16
CA GLN A 533 39.70 -23.74 -10.12
C GLN A 533 40.14 -25.20 -9.88
N LYS A 534 40.53 -25.55 -8.64
CA LYS A 534 40.98 -26.90 -8.27
C LYS A 534 39.84 -27.80 -7.77
N THR A 535 38.59 -27.36 -7.93
CA THR A 535 37.41 -28.10 -7.45
C THR A 535 36.78 -28.89 -8.58
N LYS A 536 36.80 -30.23 -8.49
CA LYS A 536 36.14 -31.11 -9.49
C LYS A 536 34.60 -31.07 -9.41
N ARG A 537 34.02 -30.84 -8.23
CA ARG A 537 32.57 -30.68 -8.00
C ARG A 537 32.33 -29.96 -6.68
N LEU A 538 31.55 -28.87 -6.69
CA LEU A 538 31.10 -28.22 -5.45
C LEU A 538 29.96 -29.02 -4.81
N SER A 539 29.91 -29.03 -3.48
CA SER A 539 28.71 -29.51 -2.78
C SER A 539 27.54 -28.56 -3.04
N GLY A 540 26.31 -29.10 -3.13
CA GLY A 540 25.11 -28.29 -3.37
C GLY A 540 24.96 -27.14 -2.36
N VAL A 541 25.30 -27.41 -1.09
CA VAL A 541 25.28 -26.42 -0.01
C VAL A 541 26.31 -25.31 -0.20
N ALA A 542 27.54 -25.63 -0.64
CA ALA A 542 28.55 -24.61 -0.91
C ALA A 542 28.18 -23.76 -2.14
N LYS A 543 27.60 -24.38 -3.17
CA LYS A 543 27.14 -23.68 -4.38
C LYS A 543 25.99 -22.72 -4.07
N GLU A 544 25.03 -23.14 -3.24
CA GLU A 544 23.92 -22.28 -2.83
C GLU A 544 24.41 -21.08 -2.01
N LYS A 545 25.34 -21.30 -1.06
CA LYS A 545 25.94 -20.22 -0.26
C LYS A 545 26.71 -19.21 -1.12
N LEU A 546 27.50 -19.67 -2.08
CA LEU A 546 28.21 -18.82 -3.04
C LEU A 546 27.25 -18.00 -3.92
N ASN A 547 26.19 -18.61 -4.43
CA ASN A 547 25.16 -17.93 -5.22
C ASN A 547 24.42 -16.86 -4.40
N ARG A 548 24.04 -17.20 -3.16
CA ARG A 548 23.32 -16.29 -2.26
C ARG A 548 24.20 -15.10 -1.88
N TRP A 549 25.48 -15.35 -1.59
CA TRP A 549 26.46 -14.31 -1.32
C TRP A 549 26.67 -13.40 -2.54
N TYR A 550 26.81 -13.96 -3.74
CA TYR A 550 26.98 -13.16 -4.96
C TYR A 550 25.75 -12.29 -5.27
N LYS A 551 24.53 -12.81 -5.09
CA LYS A 551 23.29 -12.02 -5.22
C LYS A 551 23.26 -10.85 -4.23
N ARG A 552 23.72 -11.04 -2.99
CA ARG A 552 23.84 -9.96 -2.00
C ARG A 552 24.86 -8.91 -2.44
N GLN A 553 26.01 -9.33 -2.96
CA GLN A 553 27.03 -8.40 -3.45
C GLN A 553 26.53 -7.56 -4.64
N ILE A 554 25.70 -8.12 -5.54
CA ILE A 554 25.06 -7.35 -6.63
C ILE A 554 24.09 -6.30 -6.09
N ILE A 555 23.37 -6.59 -5.00
CA ILE A 555 22.45 -5.64 -4.38
C ILE A 555 23.24 -4.52 -3.70
N ILE A 556 24.33 -4.85 -3.00
CA ILE A 556 25.21 -3.87 -2.34
C ILE A 556 25.89 -2.95 -3.37
N ASP A 557 26.29 -3.45 -4.54
CA ASP A 557 26.87 -2.59 -5.59
C ASP A 557 25.84 -1.65 -6.26
N LYS A 558 24.53 -1.89 -6.07
CA LYS A 558 23.43 -1.09 -6.65
C LYS A 558 22.81 -0.11 -5.66
N MET A 559 23.16 -0.23 -4.38
CA MET A 559 22.95 0.78 -3.35
C MET A 559 24.11 1.77 -3.40
#